data_AF-A0A8T1B8K0-F1
#
_entry.id   AF-A0A8T1B8K0-F1
#
_cell.length_a   1.000
_cell.length_b   1.000
_cell.length_c   1.000
_cell.angle_alpha   90.00
_cell.angle_beta   90.00
_cell.angle_gamma   90.00
#
_symmetry.space_group_name_H-M   'P 1'
#
loop_
_entity.id
_entity.type
_entity.pdbx_description
1 polymer ?
#
loop_
_entity_poly.entity_id
_entity_poly.type
_entity_poly.pdbx_seq_one_letter_code
_entity_poly.pdbx_strand_id
1 'polypeptide(L)'
;GRTTLQSIGVDLDGVFEQLAQQSIEAAEAEADDIPSDHVNVLGTREDNEVETVLHGLVDEAIAAGFEPTRAEDLRNLVMEYSDVFRVRLGHDAAAEVEPLEVRLVGGAQPYRSGVRRYPEAQRTFLREYVRELEAAGLVEGNKTKSLGMPGAAGGEAGHW
;
A
#
# COMPACT_ATOMS: atom_id res chain seq x y z
N GLY A 1 -18.30 -23.52 -34.82
CA GLY A 1 -17.37 -22.44 -34.45
C GLY A 1 -16.02 -23.02 -34.05
N ARG A 2 -15.90 -23.52 -32.81
CA ARG A 2 -14.65 -24.13 -32.29
C ARG A 2 -14.19 -25.37 -33.08
N THR A 3 -15.08 -26.34 -33.26
CA THR A 3 -14.81 -27.62 -33.95
C THR A 3 -14.45 -27.45 -35.43
N THR A 4 -15.03 -26.47 -36.11
CA THR A 4 -14.77 -26.19 -37.53
C THR A 4 -13.40 -25.54 -37.77
N LEU A 5 -12.87 -24.80 -36.80
CA LEU A 5 -11.54 -24.17 -36.90
C LEU A 5 -10.44 -25.16 -36.46
N GLN A 6 -10.70 -25.97 -35.43
CA GLN A 6 -9.81 -27.09 -35.06
C GLN A 6 -9.67 -28.11 -36.19
N SER A 7 -10.73 -28.40 -36.95
CA SER A 7 -10.66 -29.32 -38.11
C SER A 7 -9.81 -28.80 -39.28
N ILE A 8 -9.56 -27.48 -39.34
CA ILE A 8 -8.70 -26.85 -40.35
C ILE A 8 -7.26 -26.67 -39.80
N GLY A 9 -6.97 -27.21 -38.61
CA GLY A 9 -5.64 -27.18 -37.98
C GLY A 9 -5.36 -25.88 -37.22
N VAL A 10 -6.37 -25.05 -36.96
CA VAL A 10 -6.22 -23.87 -36.11
C VAL A 10 -6.35 -24.31 -34.65
N ASP A 11 -5.23 -24.30 -33.95
CA ASP A 11 -5.20 -24.55 -32.51
C ASP A 11 -5.74 -23.33 -31.75
N LEU A 12 -7.05 -23.36 -31.50
CA LEU A 12 -7.74 -22.30 -30.78
C LEU A 12 -7.31 -22.19 -29.32
N ASP A 13 -6.85 -23.28 -28.71
CA ASP A 13 -6.44 -23.27 -27.30
C ASP A 13 -5.06 -22.62 -27.19
N GLY A 14 -4.12 -22.97 -28.07
CA GLY A 14 -2.82 -22.29 -28.16
C GLY A 14 -2.93 -20.79 -28.52
N VAL A 15 -3.86 -20.40 -29.42
CA VAL A 15 -4.10 -18.98 -29.74
C VAL A 15 -4.69 -18.23 -28.54
N PHE A 16 -5.59 -18.87 -27.77
CA PHE A 16 -6.19 -18.25 -26.59
C PHE A 16 -5.17 -18.11 -25.45
N GLU A 17 -4.32 -19.11 -25.24
CA GLU A 17 -3.19 -19.05 -24.32
C GLU A 17 -2.20 -17.95 -24.72
N GLN A 18 -1.86 -17.85 -25.99
CA GLN A 18 -0.96 -16.80 -26.49
C GLN A 18 -1.57 -15.40 -26.30
N LEU A 19 -2.87 -15.22 -26.55
CA LEU A 19 -3.56 -13.95 -26.32
C LEU A 19 -3.66 -13.61 -24.82
N ALA A 20 -3.92 -14.61 -23.97
CA ALA A 20 -3.90 -14.43 -22.52
C ALA A 20 -2.51 -14.01 -22.05
N GLN A 21 -1.46 -14.67 -22.53
CA GLN A 21 -0.07 -14.37 -22.21
C GLN A 21 0.33 -12.96 -22.67
N GLN A 22 0.00 -12.59 -23.91
CA GLN A 22 0.25 -11.24 -24.44
C GLN A 22 -0.51 -10.16 -23.65
N SER A 23 -1.72 -10.46 -23.18
CA SER A 23 -2.48 -9.53 -22.36
C SER A 23 -1.88 -9.34 -20.96
N ILE A 24 -1.27 -10.39 -20.40
CA ILE A 24 -0.56 -10.34 -19.12
C ILE A 24 0.73 -9.53 -19.30
N GLU A 25 1.55 -9.85 -20.31
CA GLU A 25 2.80 -9.15 -20.60
C GLU A 25 2.59 -7.65 -20.88
N ALA A 26 1.53 -7.30 -21.61
CA ALA A 26 1.17 -5.89 -21.83
C ALA A 26 0.73 -5.21 -20.53
N ALA A 27 -0.03 -5.89 -19.67
CA ALA A 27 -0.44 -5.35 -18.37
C ALA A 27 0.72 -5.20 -17.38
N GLU A 28 1.72 -6.07 -17.45
CA GLU A 28 2.96 -5.99 -16.67
C GLU A 28 3.88 -4.88 -17.18
N ALA A 29 4.03 -4.73 -18.50
CA ALA A 29 4.83 -3.65 -19.10
C ALA A 29 4.23 -2.26 -18.87
N GLU A 30 2.90 -2.18 -18.72
CA GLU A 30 2.19 -0.96 -18.34
C GLU A 30 2.01 -0.83 -16.82
N ALA A 31 2.46 -1.77 -15.99
CA ALA A 31 2.35 -1.61 -14.56
C ALA A 31 3.36 -0.59 -14.03
N ASP A 32 2.94 0.21 -13.05
CA ASP A 32 3.90 0.99 -12.26
C ASP A 32 4.75 0.02 -11.40
N ASP A 33 5.89 0.48 -10.90
CA ASP A 33 6.77 -0.27 -9.97
C ASP A 33 6.10 -0.50 -8.59
N ILE A 34 4.89 -1.05 -8.59
CA ILE A 34 4.18 -1.51 -7.40
C ILE A 34 4.84 -2.84 -7.02
N PRO A 35 5.50 -2.92 -5.86
CA PRO A 35 6.11 -4.16 -5.42
C PRO A 35 5.07 -5.28 -5.43
N SER A 36 5.40 -6.39 -6.09
CA SER A 36 4.58 -7.61 -6.00
C SER A 36 4.73 -8.29 -4.63
N ASP A 37 5.75 -7.92 -3.87
CA ASP A 37 5.96 -8.40 -2.51
C ASP A 37 5.21 -7.53 -1.51
N HIS A 38 4.50 -8.20 -0.60
CA HIS A 38 3.79 -7.56 0.51
C HIS A 38 4.79 -6.89 1.45
N VAL A 39 4.89 -5.57 1.35
CA VAL A 39 5.52 -4.76 2.39
C VAL A 39 4.45 -4.44 3.42
N ASN A 40 4.55 -5.01 4.63
CA ASN A 40 3.73 -4.59 5.77
C ASN A 40 4.14 -3.16 6.19
N VAL A 41 3.63 -2.16 5.48
CA VAL A 41 3.89 -0.74 5.79
C VAL A 41 3.09 -0.34 7.04
N LEU A 42 1.87 -0.85 7.16
CA LEU A 42 0.90 -0.55 8.21
C LEU A 42 0.66 -1.82 9.05
N GLY A 43 1.65 -2.18 9.86
CA GLY A 43 1.54 -3.39 10.67
C GLY A 43 0.59 -3.25 11.86
N THR A 44 0.14 -4.40 12.37
CA THR A 44 -0.47 -4.49 13.70
C THR A 44 0.56 -4.06 14.74
N ARG A 45 0.25 -3.02 15.52
CA ARG A 45 1.09 -2.59 16.63
C ARG A 45 1.19 -3.74 17.63
N GLU A 46 2.37 -4.36 17.73
CA GLU A 46 2.69 -5.17 18.88
C GLU A 46 3.05 -4.22 20.03
N ASP A 47 2.40 -4.41 21.17
CA ASP A 47 2.73 -3.64 22.37
C ASP A 47 4.22 -3.88 22.70
N ASN A 48 4.98 -2.79 22.84
CA ASN A 48 6.41 -2.77 23.22
C ASN A 48 7.43 -3.14 22.11
N GLU A 49 7.02 -3.20 20.83
CA GLU A 49 8.00 -3.41 19.74
C GLU A 49 9.05 -2.30 19.70
N VAL A 50 8.61 -1.04 19.79
CA VAL A 50 9.49 0.14 19.80
C VAL A 50 10.46 0.06 20.99
N GLU A 51 9.95 -0.22 22.19
CA GLU A 51 10.77 -0.35 23.40
C GLU A 51 11.81 -1.46 23.26
N THR A 52 11.45 -2.59 22.66
CA THR A 52 12.37 -3.71 22.41
C THR A 52 13.51 -3.31 21.49
N VAL A 53 13.21 -2.62 20.40
CA VAL A 53 14.22 -2.10 19.47
C VAL A 53 15.11 -1.07 20.15
N LEU A 54 14.52 -0.13 20.90
CA LEU A 54 15.27 0.91 21.60
C LEU A 54 16.21 0.32 22.67
N HIS A 55 15.78 -0.71 23.39
CA HIS A 55 16.64 -1.45 24.31
C HIS A 55 17.83 -2.10 23.58
N GLY A 56 17.59 -2.75 22.45
CA GLY A 56 18.65 -3.33 21.63
C GLY A 56 19.65 -2.28 21.12
N LEU A 57 19.17 -1.12 20.67
CA LEU A 57 20.03 -0.02 20.21
C LEU A 57 20.92 0.56 21.32
N VAL A 58 20.41 0.61 22.55
CA VAL A 58 21.24 1.01 23.71
C VAL A 58 22.31 -0.03 24.01
N ASP A 59 21.95 -1.33 23.95
CA ASP A 59 22.91 -2.41 24.18
C ASP A 59 24.01 -2.45 23.10
N GLU A 60 23.65 -2.18 21.83
CA GLU A 60 24.59 -2.00 20.72
C GLU A 60 25.52 -0.80 20.92
N ALA A 61 25.00 0.33 21.41
CA ALA A 61 25.81 1.51 21.72
C ALA A 61 26.85 1.20 22.82
N ILE A 62 26.46 0.45 23.85
CA ILE A 62 27.37 0.00 24.90
C ILE A 62 28.45 -0.93 24.32
N ALA A 63 28.07 -1.88 23.48
CA ALA A 63 29.02 -2.77 22.80
C ALA A 63 30.01 -2.00 21.89
N ALA A 64 29.57 -0.89 21.31
CA ALA A 64 30.38 0.01 20.50
C ALA A 64 31.31 0.94 21.32
N GLY A 65 31.28 0.85 22.66
CA GLY A 65 32.17 1.60 23.55
C GLY A 65 31.54 2.81 24.25
N PHE A 66 30.21 2.90 24.29
CA PHE A 66 29.52 3.90 25.11
C PHE A 66 29.82 3.73 26.61
N GLU A 67 29.86 4.85 27.33
CA GLU A 67 30.26 4.87 28.75
C GLU A 67 29.25 4.09 29.63
N PRO A 68 29.66 2.99 30.31
CA PRO A 68 28.73 2.14 31.07
C PRO A 68 28.06 2.84 32.24
N THR A 69 28.70 3.85 32.82
CA THR A 69 28.17 4.64 33.94
C THR A 69 26.97 5.50 33.54
N ARG A 70 26.85 5.84 32.25
CA ARG A 70 25.75 6.61 31.67
C ARG A 70 24.74 5.75 30.92
N ALA A 71 24.98 4.44 30.86
CA ALA A 71 24.12 3.51 30.11
C ALA A 71 22.68 3.52 30.65
N GLU A 72 22.53 3.59 31.97
CA GLU A 72 21.22 3.67 32.62
C GLU A 72 20.53 5.01 32.31
N ASP A 73 21.26 6.12 32.36
CA ASP A 73 20.73 7.44 31.98
C ASP A 73 20.25 7.48 30.53
N LEU A 74 21.03 6.90 29.60
CA LEU A 74 20.65 6.80 28.20
C LEU A 74 19.40 5.94 28.01
N ARG A 75 19.33 4.79 28.70
CA ARG A 75 18.19 3.89 28.64
C ARG A 75 16.93 4.58 29.17
N ASN A 76 17.02 5.29 30.28
CA ASN A 76 15.89 6.05 30.83
C ASN A 76 15.43 7.15 29.88
N LEU A 77 16.37 7.93 29.32
CA LEU A 77 16.05 9.01 28.39
C LEU A 77 15.34 8.49 27.13
N VAL A 78 15.85 7.42 26.52
CA VAL A 78 15.27 6.87 25.30
C VAL A 78 13.88 6.27 25.55
N MET A 79 13.65 5.69 26.73
CA MET A 79 12.34 5.17 27.12
C MET A 79 11.34 6.27 27.47
N GLU A 80 11.80 7.39 28.05
CA GLU A 80 10.96 8.56 28.35
C GLU A 80 10.33 9.14 27.08
N TYR A 81 11.06 9.12 25.96
CA TYR A 81 10.60 9.58 24.65
C TYR A 81 10.30 8.43 23.68
N SER A 82 9.92 7.25 24.18
CA SER A 82 9.63 6.08 23.34
C SER A 82 8.46 6.32 22.37
N ASP A 83 7.56 7.24 22.72
CA ASP A 83 6.39 7.64 21.95
C ASP A 83 6.74 8.43 20.67
N VAL A 84 7.92 9.03 20.60
CA VAL A 84 8.45 9.76 19.42
C VAL A 84 8.88 8.79 18.31
N PHE A 85 9.25 7.55 18.67
CA PHE A 85 9.77 6.58 17.72
C PHE A 85 8.66 5.70 17.11
N ARG A 86 8.86 5.29 15.86
CA ARG A 86 7.95 4.42 15.12
C ARG A 86 8.75 3.38 14.33
N VAL A 87 8.39 2.12 14.49
CA VAL A 87 8.92 1.01 13.67
C VAL A 87 8.07 0.80 12.41
N ARG A 88 6.77 1.11 12.50
CA ARG A 88 5.80 1.02 11.41
C ARG A 88 4.97 2.29 11.33
N LEU A 89 4.45 2.59 10.15
CA LEU A 89 3.51 3.68 9.98
C LEU A 89 2.22 3.29 10.72
N GLY A 90 1.83 4.08 11.72
CA GLY A 90 0.80 3.72 12.70
C GLY A 90 -0.49 4.52 12.55
N HIS A 91 -1.48 4.16 13.38
CA HIS A 91 -2.78 4.83 13.53
C HIS A 91 -2.64 6.10 14.41
N ASP A 92 -1.58 6.87 14.19
CA ASP A 92 -1.36 8.06 14.99
C ASP A 92 -2.48 9.07 14.74
N ALA A 93 -2.85 9.80 15.80
CA ALA A 93 -3.82 10.86 15.65
C ALA A 93 -3.30 11.88 14.63
N ALA A 94 -4.21 12.43 13.83
CA ALA A 94 -3.87 13.54 12.96
C ALA A 94 -3.23 14.67 13.78
N ALA A 95 -2.22 15.33 13.21
CA ALA A 95 -1.61 16.48 13.84
C ALA A 95 -2.68 17.54 14.18
N GLU A 96 -2.52 18.23 15.31
CA GLU A 96 -3.40 19.32 15.74
C GLU A 96 -3.16 20.59 14.91
N VAL A 97 -3.44 20.50 13.62
CA VAL A 97 -3.27 21.58 12.64
C VAL A 97 -4.56 21.76 11.85
N GLU A 98 -4.75 22.96 11.31
CA GLU A 98 -5.89 23.26 10.44
C GLU A 98 -5.88 22.31 9.22
N PRO A 99 -7.02 21.68 8.88
CA PRO A 99 -7.10 20.80 7.71
C PRO A 99 -6.71 21.53 6.42
N LEU A 100 -6.02 20.82 5.53
CA LEU A 100 -5.62 21.36 4.24
C LEU A 100 -6.85 21.60 3.34
N GLU A 101 -7.07 22.85 2.93
CA GLU A 101 -8.09 23.20 1.94
C GLU A 101 -7.51 23.28 0.52
N VAL A 102 -8.05 22.46 -0.39
CA VAL A 102 -7.68 22.52 -1.81
C VAL A 102 -8.63 23.45 -2.57
N ARG A 103 -8.08 24.51 -3.17
CA ARG A 103 -8.84 25.47 -4.00
C ARG A 103 -8.63 25.17 -5.49
N LEU A 104 -9.73 24.90 -6.18
CA LEU A 104 -9.71 24.68 -7.63
C LEU A 104 -9.52 26.01 -8.39
N VAL A 105 -8.81 25.96 -9.51
CA VAL A 105 -8.72 27.09 -10.44
C VAL A 105 -10.08 27.38 -11.08
N GLY A 106 -10.33 28.64 -11.42
CA GLY A 106 -11.57 29.06 -12.05
C GLY A 106 -11.85 28.31 -13.35
N GLY A 107 -13.04 27.73 -13.48
CA GLY A 107 -13.45 26.95 -14.66
C GLY A 107 -13.05 25.47 -14.65
N ALA A 108 -12.39 24.98 -13.60
CA ALA A 108 -12.09 23.56 -13.45
C ALA A 108 -13.38 22.71 -13.48
N GLN A 109 -13.35 21.66 -14.32
CA GLN A 109 -14.44 20.70 -14.42
C GLN A 109 -14.02 19.37 -13.79
N PRO A 110 -14.92 18.70 -13.05
CA PRO A 110 -14.66 17.35 -12.55
C PRO A 110 -14.37 16.39 -13.70
N TYR A 111 -13.29 15.62 -13.58
CA TYR A 111 -12.94 14.56 -14.51
C TYR A 111 -12.87 13.22 -13.79
N ARG A 112 -13.44 12.20 -14.42
CA ARG A 112 -13.35 10.81 -13.98
C ARG A 112 -12.55 10.03 -15.01
N SER A 113 -11.36 9.62 -14.61
CA SER A 113 -10.54 8.72 -15.43
C SER A 113 -11.18 7.33 -15.51
N GLY A 114 -10.90 6.63 -16.61
CA GLY A 114 -11.22 5.21 -16.74
C GLY A 114 -10.51 4.34 -15.69
N VAL A 115 -11.10 3.18 -15.41
CA VAL A 115 -10.52 2.19 -14.46
C VAL A 115 -9.32 1.51 -15.12
N ARG A 116 -8.17 1.53 -14.45
CA ARG A 116 -6.96 0.78 -14.88
C ARG A 116 -7.12 -0.70 -14.53
N ARG A 117 -6.75 -1.56 -15.47
CA ARG A 117 -6.68 -3.00 -15.23
C ARG A 117 -5.29 -3.33 -14.68
N TYR A 118 -5.24 -4.01 -13.55
CA TYR A 118 -4.00 -4.49 -12.95
C TYR A 118 -3.93 -6.03 -13.06
N PRO A 119 -2.72 -6.60 -13.23
CA PRO A 119 -2.46 -8.03 -13.03
C PRO A 119 -2.94 -8.53 -11.66
N GLU A 120 -3.23 -9.82 -11.54
CA GLU A 120 -3.83 -10.39 -10.33
C GLU A 120 -2.98 -10.16 -9.06
N ALA A 121 -1.67 -10.38 -9.14
CA ALA A 121 -0.75 -10.16 -8.02
C ALA A 121 -0.85 -8.71 -7.47
N GLN A 122 -0.84 -7.73 -8.38
CA GLN A 122 -0.95 -6.32 -8.01
C GLN A 122 -2.35 -5.96 -7.49
N ARG A 123 -3.41 -6.56 -8.03
CA ARG A 123 -4.77 -6.38 -7.49
C ARG A 123 -4.90 -6.90 -6.07
N THR A 124 -4.22 -8.00 -5.75
CA THR A 124 -4.19 -8.57 -4.41
C THR A 124 -3.43 -7.65 -3.46
N PHE A 125 -2.22 -7.22 -3.85
CA PHE A 125 -1.45 -6.22 -3.10
C PHE A 125 -2.27 -4.95 -2.80
N LEU A 126 -2.82 -4.30 -3.82
CA LEU A 126 -3.59 -3.06 -3.65
C LEU A 126 -4.81 -3.25 -2.74
N ARG A 127 -5.46 -4.40 -2.80
CA ARG A 127 -6.62 -4.71 -1.96
C ARG A 127 -6.23 -4.84 -0.50
N GLU A 128 -5.15 -5.57 -0.22
CA GLU A 128 -4.64 -5.76 1.14
C GLU A 128 -4.10 -4.44 1.71
N TYR A 129 -3.33 -3.71 0.91
CA TYR A 129 -2.78 -2.42 1.29
C TYR A 129 -3.86 -1.36 1.57
N VAL A 130 -4.90 -1.24 0.71
CA VAL A 130 -6.02 -0.33 0.97
C VAL A 130 -6.78 -0.74 2.22
N ARG A 131 -6.94 -2.04 2.49
CA ARG A 131 -7.58 -2.52 3.72
C ARG A 131 -6.81 -2.12 4.97
N GLU A 132 -5.47 -2.16 4.93
CA GLU A 132 -4.64 -1.65 6.01
C GLU A 132 -4.79 -0.14 6.20
N LEU A 133 -4.84 0.63 5.11
CA LEU A 133 -5.06 2.08 5.15
C LEU A 133 -6.43 2.46 5.70
N GLU A 134 -7.48 1.72 5.33
CA GLU A 134 -8.84 1.90 5.86
C GLU A 134 -8.90 1.57 7.36
N ALA A 135 -8.26 0.47 7.79
CA ALA A 135 -8.16 0.14 9.21
C ALA A 135 -7.42 1.23 10.00
N ALA A 136 -6.38 1.82 9.40
CA ALA A 136 -5.63 2.95 9.93
C ALA A 136 -6.39 4.29 9.94
N GLY A 137 -7.58 4.36 9.34
CA GLY A 137 -8.35 5.60 9.22
C GLY A 137 -7.73 6.62 8.26
N LEU A 138 -6.77 6.21 7.43
CA LEU A 138 -6.07 7.06 6.46
C LEU A 138 -6.84 7.20 5.14
N VAL A 139 -7.70 6.23 4.83
CA VAL A 139 -8.56 6.21 3.64
C VAL A 139 -10.00 5.92 4.05
N GLU A 140 -10.95 6.59 3.40
CA GLU A 140 -12.38 6.31 3.54
C GLU A 140 -13.06 6.11 2.17
N GLY A 141 -14.07 5.24 2.15
CA GLY A 141 -14.86 4.97 0.96
C GLY A 141 -15.76 6.17 0.60
N ASN A 142 -15.37 6.93 -0.43
CA ASN A 142 -16.13 8.10 -0.86
C ASN A 142 -17.22 7.77 -1.89
N LYS A 143 -18.49 7.81 -1.47
CA LYS A 143 -19.65 7.45 -2.31
C LYS A 143 -20.24 8.59 -3.14
N THR A 144 -19.70 9.81 -3.08
CA THR A 144 -20.42 11.03 -3.50
C THR A 144 -19.74 11.93 -4.54
N LYS A 145 -18.61 11.55 -5.16
CA LYS A 145 -17.85 12.49 -6.01
C LYS A 145 -17.75 12.08 -7.49
N SER A 146 -17.83 13.10 -8.35
CA SER A 146 -17.65 13.05 -9.81
C SER A 146 -16.19 13.00 -10.26
N LEU A 147 -15.25 13.01 -9.31
CA LEU A 147 -13.79 12.95 -9.53
C LEU A 147 -13.29 11.53 -9.27
N GLY A 148 -12.42 11.01 -10.15
CA GLY A 148 -11.80 9.70 -9.96
C GLY A 148 -10.51 9.54 -10.75
N MET A 149 -9.50 8.94 -10.12
CA MET A 149 -8.18 8.65 -10.70
C MET A 149 -7.89 7.14 -10.61
N PRO A 150 -7.16 6.56 -11.57
CA PRO A 150 -6.77 5.15 -11.51
C PRO A 150 -5.75 4.96 -10.39
N GLY A 151 -5.96 3.96 -9.52
CA GLY A 151 -5.08 3.68 -8.36
C GLY A 151 -5.82 3.55 -7.02
N ALA A 152 -7.02 4.12 -6.90
CA ALA A 152 -7.91 3.82 -5.78
C ALA A 152 -8.57 2.46 -6.02
N ALA A 153 -7.95 1.39 -5.52
CA ALA A 153 -8.53 0.05 -5.52
C ALA A 153 -9.68 -0.02 -4.52
N GLY A 154 -10.82 0.58 -4.88
CA GLY A 154 -12.04 0.58 -4.09
C GLY A 154 -13.25 0.48 -5.00
N GLY A 155 -13.85 -0.70 -5.05
CA GLY A 155 -15.17 -0.90 -5.63
C GLY A 155 -15.18 -1.74 -6.91
N GLU A 156 -15.31 -3.05 -6.73
CA GLU A 156 -16.06 -3.84 -7.68
C GLU A 156 -17.44 -3.18 -7.90
N ALA A 157 -17.75 -2.89 -9.15
CA ALA A 157 -19.08 -2.52 -9.57
C ALA A 157 -19.99 -3.76 -9.41
N GLY A 158 -20.48 -3.99 -8.21
CA GLY A 158 -21.58 -4.90 -7.95
C GLY A 158 -22.83 -4.40 -8.68
N HIS A 159 -23.34 -5.23 -9.58
CA HIS A 159 -24.67 -5.09 -10.15
C HIS A 159 -25.73 -4.92 -9.05
N TRP A 160 -26.53 -3.86 -9.19
CA TRP A 160 -27.96 -3.89 -8.91
C TRP A 160 -28.65 -3.21 -10.09
#